data_AF-A0A8J7G3J9-F1
#
_entry.id   AF-A0A8J7G3J9-F1
#
_cell.length_a   1.000
_cell.length_b   1.000
_cell.length_c   1.000
_cell.angle_alpha   90.00
_cell.angle_beta   90.00
_cell.angle_gamma   90.00
#
_symmetry.space_group_name_H-M   'P 1'
#
loop_
_entity.id
_entity.type
_entity.pdbx_description
1 polymer ?
#
loop_
_entity_poly.entity_id
_entity_poly.type
_entity_poly.pdbx_seq_one_letter_code
_entity_poly.pdbx_strand_id
1 'polypeptide(L)'
;MQTLIDLETQGWHALSTGGEASKQFYSSVLRDDAVMLFPGGIRLDGKENILQSLAAQPWKSFQIEAPQVISLSETVGVLVYRLPSAKGATPMGR
;
A
#
# COMPACT_ATOMS: atom_id res chain seq x y z
N MET A 1 1.99 21.04 3.27
CA MET A 1 2.39 20.16 2.15
C MET A 1 2.32 18.73 2.66
N GLN A 2 1.58 17.86 1.98
CA GLN A 2 1.52 16.43 2.33
C GLN A 2 2.79 15.75 1.83
N THR A 3 3.50 15.01 2.68
CA THR A 3 4.67 14.23 2.25
C THR A 3 4.24 12.86 1.71
N LEU A 4 5.09 12.21 0.91
CA LEU A 4 4.84 10.84 0.44
C LEU A 4 4.64 9.86 1.61
N ILE A 5 5.35 10.07 2.72
CA ILE A 5 5.22 9.25 3.93
C ILE A 5 3.84 9.42 4.57
N ASP A 6 3.32 10.65 4.62
CA ASP A 6 1.98 10.91 5.17
C ASP A 6 0.89 10.29 4.30
N LEU A 7 1.06 10.32 2.97
CA LEU A 7 0.12 9.70 2.04
C LEU A 7 0.09 8.17 2.21
N GLU A 8 1.26 7.55 2.31
CA GLU A 8 1.39 6.11 2.53
C GLU A 8 0.81 5.69 3.89
N THR A 9 1.07 6.47 4.94
CA THR A 9 0.54 6.22 6.29
C THR A 9 -0.98 6.26 6.30
N GLN A 10 -1.60 7.21 5.58
CA GLN A 10 -3.05 7.26 5.41
C GLN A 10 -3.59 6.05 4.64
N GLY A 11 -2.88 5.60 3.60
CA GLY A 11 -3.23 4.38 2.86
C GLY A 11 -3.27 3.15 3.76
N TRP A 12 -2.27 2.98 4.62
CA TRP A 12 -2.25 1.91 5.62
C TRP A 12 -3.38 2.03 6.65
N HIS A 13 -3.66 3.23 7.15
CA HIS A 13 -4.80 3.45 8.05
C HIS A 13 -6.13 3.07 7.39
N ALA A 14 -6.32 3.39 6.11
CA ALA A 14 -7.52 3.02 5.37
C ALA A 14 -7.64 1.50 5.22
N LEU A 15 -6.53 0.80 4.92
CA LEU A 15 -6.47 -0.67 4.86
C LEU A 15 -6.77 -1.36 6.20
N SER A 16 -6.39 -0.73 7.31
CA SER A 16 -6.66 -1.25 8.66
C SER A 16 -8.07 -0.94 9.18
N THR A 17 -8.73 0.08 8.64
CA THR A 17 -10.08 0.48 9.07
C THR A 17 -11.17 -0.40 8.42
N GLY A 18 -10.97 -0.82 7.17
CA GLY A 18 -11.86 -1.79 6.50
C GLY A 18 -11.87 -1.66 4.97
N GLY A 19 -12.54 -2.63 4.32
CA GLY A 19 -12.60 -2.73 2.86
C GLY A 19 -13.23 -1.51 2.16
N GLU A 20 -14.23 -0.87 2.79
CA GLU A 20 -14.88 0.31 2.18
C GLU A 20 -14.03 1.59 2.34
N ALA A 21 -13.44 1.78 3.52
CA ALA A 21 -12.55 2.92 3.77
C ALA A 21 -11.31 2.88 2.87
N SER A 22 -10.72 1.70 2.67
CA SER A 22 -9.61 1.50 1.74
C SER A 22 -10.00 1.78 0.30
N LYS A 23 -11.16 1.28 -0.17
CA LYS A 23 -11.65 1.61 -1.52
C LYS A 23 -11.82 3.11 -1.72
N GLN A 24 -12.44 3.80 -0.77
CA GLN A 24 -12.68 5.24 -0.88
C GLN A 24 -11.36 6.02 -0.96
N PHE A 25 -10.38 5.68 -0.12
CA PHE A 25 -9.07 6.32 -0.11
C PHE A 25 -8.30 6.07 -1.41
N TYR A 26 -8.13 4.80 -1.81
CA TYR A 26 -7.37 4.49 -3.02
C TYR A 26 -8.07 4.96 -4.30
N SER A 27 -9.39 5.14 -4.27
CA SER A 27 -10.12 5.74 -5.40
C SER A 27 -9.76 7.21 -5.63
N SER A 28 -9.42 7.99 -4.60
CA SER A 28 -9.00 9.39 -4.79
C SER A 28 -7.50 9.53 -5.08
N VAL A 29 -6.69 8.54 -4.70
CA VAL A 29 -5.23 8.60 -4.80
C VAL A 29 -4.67 7.92 -6.05
N LEU A 30 -5.26 6.80 -6.49
CA LEU A 30 -4.73 6.05 -7.64
C LEU A 30 -5.10 6.70 -8.96
N ARG A 31 -4.10 6.76 -9.86
CA ARG A 31 -4.29 7.04 -11.28
C ARG A 31 -5.03 5.88 -11.95
N ASP A 32 -5.79 6.16 -12.99
CA ASP A 32 -6.66 5.16 -13.63
C ASP A 32 -5.87 3.97 -14.24
N ASP A 33 -4.65 4.22 -14.69
CA ASP A 33 -3.71 3.24 -15.27
C ASP A 33 -2.65 2.75 -14.26
N ALA A 34 -2.91 2.90 -12.95
CA ALA A 34 -1.98 2.43 -11.92
C ALA A 34 -1.69 0.92 -12.05
N VAL A 35 -0.49 0.53 -11.65
CA VAL A 35 -0.05 -0.87 -11.64
C VAL A 35 0.41 -1.22 -10.23
N MET A 36 -0.08 -2.34 -9.70
CA MET A 36 0.40 -2.92 -8.44
C MET A 36 0.95 -4.32 -8.66
N LEU A 37 2.04 -4.62 -7.95
CA LEU A 37 2.68 -5.93 -7.94
C LEU A 37 2.57 -6.52 -6.53
N PHE A 38 2.03 -7.72 -6.45
CA PHE A 38 1.92 -8.49 -5.21
C PHE A 38 2.93 -9.65 -5.21
N PRO A 39 3.27 -10.19 -4.03
CA PRO A 39 4.08 -11.39 -3.91
C PRO A 39 3.54 -12.54 -4.78
N GLY A 40 4.44 -13.38 -5.31
CA GLY A 40 4.08 -14.48 -6.20
C GLY A 40 3.91 -14.09 -7.68
N GLY A 41 4.30 -12.87 -8.06
CA GLY A 41 4.26 -12.42 -9.45
C GLY A 41 2.88 -11.97 -9.93
N ILE A 42 1.95 -11.76 -9.01
CA ILE A 42 0.61 -11.25 -9.32
C ILE A 42 0.73 -9.77 -9.68
N ARG A 43 0.32 -9.42 -10.90
CA ARG A 43 0.24 -8.04 -11.40
C ARG A 43 -1.21 -7.64 -11.57
N LEU A 44 -1.59 -6.51 -11.00
CA LEU A 44 -2.88 -5.87 -11.23
C LEU A 44 -2.68 -4.58 -12.00
N ASP A 45 -3.36 -4.47 -13.13
CA ASP A 45 -3.36 -3.29 -13.98
C ASP A 45 -4.71 -2.58 -13.87
N GLY A 46 -4.65 -1.26 -13.74
CA GLY A 46 -5.82 -0.41 -13.69
C GLY A 46 -6.42 -0.29 -12.29
N LYS A 47 -6.90 0.91 -12.01
CA LYS A 47 -7.49 1.30 -10.71
C LYS A 47 -8.61 0.36 -10.25
N GLU A 48 -9.53 -0.02 -11.14
CA GLU A 48 -10.69 -0.86 -10.78
C GLU A 48 -10.28 -2.23 -10.25
N ASN A 49 -9.34 -2.92 -10.93
CA ASN A 49 -8.84 -4.23 -10.52
C ASN A 49 -8.13 -4.16 -9.17
N ILE A 50 -7.35 -3.10 -8.96
CA ILE A 50 -6.67 -2.85 -7.69
C ILE A 50 -7.68 -2.66 -6.55
N LEU A 51 -8.69 -1.80 -6.75
CA LEU A 51 -9.71 -1.53 -5.73
C LEU A 51 -10.54 -2.76 -5.36
N GLN A 52 -10.80 -3.65 -6.31
CA GLN A 52 -11.46 -4.93 -6.04
C GLN A 52 -10.60 -5.86 -5.17
N SER A 53 -9.29 -5.89 -5.40
CA SER A 53 -8.35 -6.73 -4.64
C SER A 53 -8.16 -6.26 -3.19
N LEU A 54 -8.05 -4.95 -2.97
CA LEU A 54 -7.82 -4.36 -1.64
C LEU A 54 -8.99 -4.58 -0.66
N ALA A 55 -10.19 -4.81 -1.17
CA ALA A 55 -11.39 -5.04 -0.38
C ALA A 55 -11.39 -6.36 0.41
N ALA A 56 -10.50 -7.30 0.05
CA ALA A 56 -10.65 -8.69 0.42
C ALA A 56 -10.19 -9.04 1.85
N GLN A 57 -9.28 -8.29 2.47
CA GLN A 57 -8.78 -8.62 3.83
C GLN A 57 -8.37 -7.39 4.64
N PRO A 58 -8.90 -7.19 5.87
CA PRO A 58 -8.47 -6.09 6.74
C PRO A 58 -7.11 -6.40 7.37
N TRP A 59 -6.14 -5.51 7.15
CA TRP A 59 -4.82 -5.59 7.78
C TRP A 59 -4.93 -5.15 9.25
N LYS A 60 -4.72 -6.06 10.21
CA LYS A 60 -4.96 -5.78 11.64
C LYS A 60 -4.05 -4.69 12.24
N SER A 61 -2.82 -4.58 11.76
CA SER A 61 -1.87 -3.55 12.19
C SER A 61 -0.78 -3.38 11.12
N PHE A 62 -0.16 -2.21 11.12
CA PHE A 62 0.95 -1.88 10.24
C PHE A 62 2.00 -1.07 11.01
N GLN A 63 3.25 -1.17 10.57
CA GLN A 63 4.34 -0.35 11.06
C GLN A 63 5.28 -0.07 9.88
N ILE A 64 5.48 1.20 9.55
CA ILE A 64 6.41 1.60 8.49
C ILE A 64 7.80 1.70 9.11
N GLU A 65 8.75 0.90 8.64
CA GLU A 65 10.13 0.90 9.12
C GLU A 65 11.11 1.38 8.05
N ALA A 66 12.06 2.22 8.49
CA ALA A 66 13.12 2.80 7.66
C ALA A 66 12.58 3.42 6.34
N PRO A 67 11.62 4.36 6.41
CA PRO A 67 11.11 5.01 5.20
C PRO A 67 12.22 5.84 4.54
N GLN A 68 12.35 5.70 3.22
CA GLN A 68 13.24 6.48 2.39
C GLN A 68 12.47 7.07 1.22
N VAL A 69 12.58 8.39 1.06
CA VAL A 69 12.01 9.11 -0.09
C VAL A 69 13.13 9.42 -1.07
N ILE A 70 12.95 8.98 -2.32
CA ILE A 70 13.85 9.25 -3.44
C ILE A 70 13.12 10.22 -4.37
N SER A 71 13.54 11.48 -4.40
CA SER A 71 12.98 12.47 -5.32
C SER A 71 13.50 12.24 -6.73
N LEU A 72 12.58 12.12 -7.70
CA LEU A 72 12.91 12.00 -9.13
C LEU A 72 12.77 13.35 -9.85
N SER A 73 11.82 14.18 -9.41
CA SER A 73 11.61 15.55 -9.85
C SER A 73 10.86 16.37 -8.79
N GLU A 74 10.46 17.60 -9.10
CA GLU A 74 9.64 18.44 -8.22
C GLU A 74 8.24 17.83 -7.94
N THR A 75 7.72 16.99 -8.85
CA THR A 75 6.36 16.44 -8.78
C THR A 75 6.32 14.91 -8.70
N VAL A 76 7.48 14.25 -8.74
CA VAL A 76 7.59 12.79 -8.74
C VAL A 76 8.61 12.33 -7.72
N GLY A 77 8.24 11.37 -6.88
CA GLY A 77 9.14 10.70 -5.95
C GLY A 77 8.75 9.25 -5.73
N VAL A 78 9.68 8.49 -5.18
CA VAL A 78 9.51 7.08 -4.81
C VAL A 78 9.66 6.96 -3.31
N LEU A 79 8.73 6.23 -2.68
CA LEU A 79 8.82 5.87 -1.28
C LEU A 79 9.20 4.38 -1.17
N VAL A 80 10.26 4.09 -0.43
CA VAL A 80 10.70 2.74 -0.10
C VAL A 80 10.64 2.56 1.40
N TYR A 81 10.04 1.48 1.87
CA TYR A 81 9.93 1.17 3.29
C TYR A 81 9.79 -0.33 3.52
N ARG A 82 9.91 -0.75 4.78
CA ARG A 82 9.69 -2.13 5.21
C ARG A 82 8.45 -2.22 6.08
N LEU A 83 7.70 -3.31 5.92
CA LEU A 83 6.62 -3.71 6.81
C LEU A 83 7.09 -4.94 7.59
N PRO A 84 7.25 -4.86 8.91
CA PRO A 84 7.46 -6.05 9.71
C PRO A 84 6.18 -6.90 9.62
N SER A 85 6.34 -8.19 9.35
CA SER A 85 5.22 -9.13 9.50
C SER A 85 4.74 -9.06 10.94
N ALA A 86 3.41 -8.95 11.14
CA ALA A 86 2.83 -9.10 12.46
C ALA A 86 3.36 -10.39 13.07
N LYS A 87 4.01 -10.30 14.24
CA LYS A 87 4.63 -11.45 14.92
C LYS A 87 3.62 -12.62 14.98
N GLY A 88 3.90 -13.70 14.24
CA GLY A 88 3.03 -14.87 14.18
C GLY A 88 3.11 -15.71 12.91
N ALA A 89 3.67 -15.21 11.82
CA ALA A 89 3.99 -16.05 10.66
C ALA A 89 5.36 -16.72 10.89
N THR A 90 5.37 -17.85 11.59
CA THR A 90 6.52 -18.75 11.60
C THR A 90 6.85 -19.09 10.15
N PRO A 91 8.07 -18.83 9.65
CA PRO A 91 8.47 -19.35 8.36
C PRO A 91 8.54 -20.87 8.53
N MET A 92 7.60 -21.62 7.92
CA MET A 92 7.77 -23.05 7.74
C MET A 92 8.96 -23.23 6.78
N GLY A 93 10.13 -23.37 7.39
CA GLY A 93 11.39 -23.51 6.70
C GLY A 93 11.69 -24.96 6.34
N ARG A 94 12.25 -25.06 5.14
CA ARG A 94 13.17 -26.07 4.57
C ARG A 94 12.64 -27.46 4.27
#